data_AF-A0A660QBF9-F1
#
_entry.id   AF-A0A660QBF9-F1
#
_cell.length_a   1.000
_cell.length_b   1.000
_cell.length_c   1.000
_cell.angle_alpha   90.00
_cell.angle_beta   90.00
_cell.angle_gamma   90.00
#
_symmetry.space_group_name_H-M   'P 1'
#
loop_
_entity.id
_entity.type
_entity.pdbx_description
1 polymer ?
#
loop_
_entity_poly.entity_id
_entity_poly.type
_entity_poly.pdbx_seq_one_letter_code
_entity_poly.pdbx_strand_id
1 'polypeptide(L)' 'IREINPVPTNYFKKLVNTDNIWEVRVGVGRDIFRLLGFLDGQELIILTNSFQKKTQKTPSKEIKLAERRKKEYLNRS' A
#
# COMPACT_ATOMS: atom_id res chain seq x y z
N ILE A 1 -2.64 -25.66 -13.38
CA ILE A 1 -1.94 -24.51 -12.77
C ILE A 1 -3.00 -23.45 -12.52
N ARG A 2 -3.23 -22.98 -11.29
CA ARG A 2 -4.19 -21.89 -11.04
C ARG A 2 -3.53 -20.59 -11.53
N GLU A 3 -4.02 -20.03 -12.62
CA GLU A 3 -3.67 -18.67 -13.04
C GLU A 3 -4.33 -17.69 -12.07
N ILE A 4 -3.56 -17.20 -11.10
CA ILE A 4 -4.00 -16.08 -10.28
C ILE A 4 -3.88 -14.85 -11.17
N ASN A 5 -5.02 -14.36 -11.68
CA ASN A 5 -5.03 -13.12 -12.45
C ASN A 5 -4.44 -12.00 -11.59
N PRO A 6 -3.38 -11.30 -12.05
CA PRO A 6 -2.77 -10.24 -11.27
C PRO A 6 -3.79 -9.14 -11.01
N VAL A 7 -3.86 -8.67 -9.76
CA VAL A 7 -4.75 -7.56 -9.40
C VAL A 7 -4.39 -6.37 -10.30
N PRO A 8 -5.37 -5.75 -11.00
CA PRO A 8 -5.08 -4.64 -11.89
C PRO A 8 -4.38 -3.50 -11.16
N THR A 9 -3.43 -2.85 -11.83
CA THR A 9 -2.64 -1.73 -11.29
C THR A 9 -3.49 -0.51 -10.88
N ASN A 10 -4.74 -0.46 -11.34
CA ASN A 10 -5.73 0.53 -10.94
C ASN A 10 -6.25 0.34 -9.52
N TYR A 11 -6.13 -0.86 -8.95
CA TYR A 11 -6.58 -1.20 -7.60
C TYR A 11 -5.41 -1.49 -6.65
N PHE A 12 -4.33 -2.07 -7.17
CA PHE A 12 -3.17 -2.44 -6.36
C PHE A 12 -1.88 -2.15 -7.10
N LYS A 13 -1.01 -1.32 -6.51
CA LYS A 13 0.19 -0.83 -7.21
C LYS A 13 1.40 -0.78 -6.28
N LYS A 14 2.53 -1.33 -6.73
CA LYS A 14 3.82 -1.12 -6.07
C LYS A 14 4.31 0.32 -6.32
N LEU A 15 4.72 1.02 -5.26
CA LEU A 15 5.31 2.34 -5.39
C LEU A 15 6.81 2.24 -5.74
N VAL A 16 7.25 3.07 -6.68
CA VAL A 16 8.67 3.18 -7.06
C VAL A 16 9.43 4.04 -6.06
N ASN A 17 10.72 3.78 -5.90
CA ASN A 17 11.60 4.52 -4.96
C ASN A 17 11.10 4.49 -3.51
N THR A 18 10.55 3.35 -3.08
CA THR A 18 10.13 3.08 -1.71
C THR A 18 10.71 1.75 -1.26
N ASP A 19 10.77 1.51 0.05
CA ASP A 19 11.14 0.21 0.59
C ASP A 19 9.98 -0.81 0.48
N ASN A 20 9.70 -1.22 -0.76
CA ASN A 20 8.69 -2.22 -1.11
C ASN A 20 7.28 -1.90 -0.60
N ILE A 21 6.90 -0.63 -0.65
CA ILE A 21 5.55 -0.20 -0.28
C ILE A 21 4.59 -0.42 -1.45
N TRP A 22 3.41 -0.92 -1.10
CA TRP A 22 2.28 -1.13 -1.99
C TRP A 22 1.14 -0.18 -1.64
N GLU A 23 0.41 0.24 -2.67
CA GLU A 23 -0.75 1.13 -2.60
C GLU A 23 -2.01 0.36 -3.00
N VAL A 24 -2.97 0.26 -2.08
CA VAL A 24 -4.34 -0.18 -2.37
C VAL A 24 -5.19 1.05 -2.63
N ARG A 25 -5.96 1.01 -3.72
CA ARG A 25 -6.77 2.13 -4.21
C ARG A 25 -8.25 1.81 -4.01
N VAL A 26 -8.88 2.58 -3.14
CA VAL A 26 -10.29 2.41 -2.77
C VAL A 26 -11.07 3.67 -3.15
N GLY A 27 -12.22 3.50 -3.78
CA GLY A 27 -13.20 4.57 -4.01
C GLY A 27 -14.52 4.19 -3.36
N VAL A 28 -15.10 5.10 -2.56
CA VAL A 28 -16.38 4.93 -1.90
C VAL A 28 -17.22 6.18 -2.13
N GLY A 29 -18.27 6.07 -2.95
CA GLY A 29 -19.05 7.23 -3.37
C GLY A 29 -18.18 8.29 -4.06
N ARG A 30 -18.09 9.49 -3.48
CA ARG A 30 -17.24 10.59 -3.98
C ARG A 30 -15.84 10.58 -3.37
N ASP A 31 -15.63 9.78 -2.33
CA ASP A 31 -14.37 9.75 -1.60
C ASP A 31 -13.40 8.73 -2.20
N ILE A 32 -12.14 9.13 -2.27
CA ILE A 32 -11.06 8.31 -2.81
C ILE A 32 -10.01 8.15 -1.73
N PHE A 33 -9.74 6.93 -1.32
CA PHE A 33 -8.76 6.58 -0.30
C PHE A 33 -7.60 5.79 -0.88
N ARG A 34 -6.44 5.95 -0.28
CA ARG A 34 -5.25 5.16 -0.56
C ARG A 34 -4.77 4.56 0.74
N LEU A 35 -4.57 3.25 0.74
CA LEU A 35 -3.96 2.52 1.84
C LEU A 35 -2.56 2.13 1.41
N LEU A 36 -1.58 2.40 2.27
CA LEU A 36 -0.20 1.99 2.08
C LEU A 36 0.08 0.78 2.96
N GLY A 37 0.92 -0.10 2.46
CA GLY A 37 1.26 -1.35 3.14
C GLY A 37 2.43 -2.05 2.49
N PHE A 38 2.68 -3.28 2.90
CA PHE A 38 3.70 -4.16 2.33
C PHE A 38 3.22 -5.60 2.33
N LEU A 39 3.86 -6.42 1.50
CA LEU A 39 3.63 -7.86 1.50
C LEU A 39 4.59 -8.52 2.51
N ASP A 40 4.04 -9.42 3.31
CA ASP A 40 4.78 -10.34 4.17
C ASP A 40 4.64 -11.74 3.57
N GLY A 41 5.69 -12.24 2.94
CA GLY A 41 5.60 -13.41 2.07
C GLY A 41 4.77 -13.16 0.80
N GLN A 42 4.03 -14.18 0.35
CA GLN A 42 3.28 -14.13 -0.92
C GLN A 42 1.78 -13.86 -0.74
N GLU A 43 1.22 -14.18 0.43
CA GLU A 43 -0.24 -14.23 0.64
C GLU A 43 -0.74 -13.19 1.65
N LEU A 44 0.15 -12.61 2.47
CA LEU A 44 -0.23 -11.66 3.50
C LEU A 44 0.12 -10.23 3.10
N ILE A 45 -0.89 -9.36 3.11
CA ILE A 45 -0.70 -7.91 2.96
C ILE A 45 -0.96 -7.23 4.30
N ILE A 46 0.03 -6.46 4.76
CA ILE A 46 -0.07 -5.64 5.97
C ILE A 46 -0.32 -4.19 5.56
N LEU A 47 -1.51 -3.67 5.87
CA LEU A 47 -1.88 -2.27 5.62
C LEU A 47 -1.54 -1.43 6.85
N THR A 48 -0.66 -0.44 6.67
CA THR A 48 -0.05 0.29 7.78
C THR A 48 -0.72 1.64 8.03
N ASN A 49 -1.11 2.37 6.98
CA ASN A 49 -1.83 3.64 7.08
C ASN A 49 -2.71 3.89 5.86
N SER A 50 -3.65 4.82 6.01
CA SER A 50 -4.53 5.27 4.95
C SER A 50 -4.65 6.78 4.93
N PHE A 51 -4.87 7.35 3.75
CA PHE A 51 -5.16 8.77 3.59
C PHE A 51 -6.23 9.00 2.52
N GLN A 52 -7.03 10.05 2.72
CA GLN A 52 -7.95 10.54 1.69
C GLN A 52 -7.13 11.24 0.60
N LYS A 53 -7.35 10.86 -0.66
CA LYS A 53 -6.67 11.44 -1.81
C LYS A 53 -7.16 12.87 -2.03
N LYS A 54 -6.39 13.83 -1.55
CA LYS A 54 -6.58 15.27 -1.83
C LYS A 54 -5.68 15.77 -2.96
N THR A 55 -4.60 15.03 -3.26
CA THR A 55 -3.59 15.38 -4.27
C THR A 55 -3.37 14.22 -5.25
N GLN A 56 -2.85 14.52 -6.45
CA GLN A 56 -2.57 13.49 -7.45
C GLN A 56 -1.45 12.53 -7.02
N LYS A 57 -0.41 13.07 -6.38
CA LYS A 57 0.73 12.31 -5.84
C LYS A 57 0.48 11.83 -4.42
N THR A 58 0.98 10.63 -4.12
CA THR A 58 1.06 10.07 -2.76
C THR A 58 1.98 10.95 -1.91
N PRO A 59 1.50 11.52 -0.79
CA PRO A 59 2.34 12.39 0.03
C PRO A 59 3.52 11.63 0.62
N SER A 60 4.73 12.19 0.50
CA SER A 60 5.96 11.53 1.00
C SER A 60 5.93 11.22 2.50
N LYS A 61 5.17 12.00 3.29
CA LYS A 61 4.96 11.73 4.72
C LYS A 61 4.26 10.39 4.98
N GLU A 62 3.31 10.02 4.12
CA GLU A 62 2.54 8.78 4.27
C GLU A 62 3.40 7.57 3.91
N ILE A 63 4.26 7.72 2.89
CA ILE A 63 5.24 6.70 2.49
C ILE A 63 6.24 6.46 3.63
N LYS A 64 6.86 7.53 4.16
CA LYS A 64 7.80 7.42 5.28
C LYS A 64 7.16 6.80 6.52
N LEU A 65 5.88 7.09 6.78
CA LEU A 65 5.13 6.48 7.87
C LEU A 65 4.94 4.97 7.64
N ALA A 66 4.59 4.57 6.42
CA ALA A 66 4.43 3.17 6.06
C ALA A 66 5.75 2.38 6.21
N GLU A 67 6.86 2.94 5.72
CA GLU A 67 8.19 2.33 5.84
C GLU A 67 8.64 2.18 7.30
N ARG A 68 8.40 3.20 8.12
CA ARG A 68 8.68 3.13 9.57
C ARG A 68 7.87 2.02 10.24
N ARG A 69 6.56 1.94 9.97
CA ARG A 69 5.66 0.92 10.53
C ARG A 69 6.02 -0.49 10.07
N LYS A 70 6.44 -0.64 8.81
CA LYS A 70 6.98 -1.90 8.28
C LYS A 70 8.21 -2.34 9.08
N LYS A 71 9.18 -1.45 9.27
CA LYS A 71 10.38 -1.75 10.07
C LYS A 71 10.04 -2.15 11.50
N GLU A 72 9.10 -1.43 12.13
CA GLU A 72 8.61 -1.76 13.48
C GLU A 72 7.95 -3.14 13.54
N TYR A 73 7.16 -3.52 12.54
CA TYR A 73 6.54 -4.84 12.44
C TYR A 73 7.58 -5.96 12.28
N LEU A 74 8.52 -5.79 11.35
CA LEU A 74 9.56 -6.79 11.07
C LEU A 74 10.54 -6.97 12.25
N ASN A 75 10.75 -5.95 13.06
CA ASN A 75 11.59 -6.06 14.27
C ASN A 75 10.88 -6.76 15.44
N ARG A 76 9.56 -6.93 15.39
CA ARG A 76 8.75 -7.60 16.42
C ARG A 76 8.37 -9.04 16.06
N SER A 77 8.68 -9.45 14.83
CA SER A 77 8.41 -10.77 14.28
C SER A 77 9.69 -11.60 14.27
#